data_AF-A0A2A2KMU0-F1
#
_entry.id   AF-A0A2A2KMU0-F1
#
_cell.length_a   1.000
_cell.length_b   1.000
_cell.length_c   1.000
_cell.angle_alpha   90.00
_cell.angle_beta   90.00
_cell.angle_gamma   90.00
#
_symmetry.space_group_name_H-M   'P 1'
#
loop_
_entity.id
_entity.type
_entity.pdbx_description
1 polymer ?
#
loop_
_entity_poly.entity_id
_entity_poly.type
_entity_poly.pdbx_seq_one_letter_code
_entity_poly.pdbx_strand_id
1 'polypeptide(L)'
;MFASVLGVEDVLIERYCRKGSTTLNTVLKSESKKNSSEAQKLSGKNHFDQMDETYIVEGNRNQQFVENIVDALNEDFHDALLDFVKTENESIWENLYSPLEAGLLALNRLEPTATSTSAGLKTAIQNVNGELRTYSFFVMLMQIENEFAGYNNPSYLRDLIVEDQNFRQIYTLWRWTQAGAEQEKRGFADLKRQSGTARSLASATHRGKLGIDLDCEAAEEDQENTEKLVAILFSLVRSGQVDEASELARKKGASSLCLLLNIYSLAFDPALSPRNDESTFSLCAHNLVLLHSTFKRLIPSDDVHSRMLRSAVCGFTDPLLSLATRTDDRLWAIANGAVLAKFFNYIGVDLPNECPNSVESIFSLAAGADLSPYYKITNLLLNEQWRQVLEWASGRKGEEETIRLRAALAIICYVKLDKNDDPCCSQILMEYIEYLRKRSLFRLIPFFASFLSTELAAKCLKDTMNEMRSADDRAQFLRASEDASFNKNVLSRGVAQSAVDGINNSEIQATEVVDKWKWLLYDEETFDEALVLANTLIRRFLCK
;
A
#
# COMPACT_ATOMS: atom_id res chain seq x y z
N MET A 1 0.54 16.52 34.97
CA MET A 1 0.32 15.35 34.10
C MET A 1 -0.27 15.70 32.71
N PHE A 2 -0.52 16.99 32.39
CA PHE A 2 -1.03 17.45 31.08
C PHE A 2 0.03 18.09 30.16
N ALA A 3 1.27 18.24 30.61
CA ALA A 3 2.35 18.86 29.82
C ALA A 3 3.05 17.87 28.85
N SER A 4 2.75 16.57 28.92
CA SER A 4 3.38 15.54 28.06
C SER A 4 2.66 15.30 26.74
N VAL A 5 1.49 15.92 26.50
CA VAL A 5 0.74 15.79 25.25
C VAL A 5 1.26 16.78 24.19
N LEU A 6 1.69 17.97 24.62
CA LEU A 6 2.19 19.03 23.73
C LEU A 6 3.62 18.77 23.20
N GLY A 7 4.44 17.98 23.91
CA GLY A 7 5.82 17.70 23.51
C GLY A 7 5.99 16.59 22.48
N VAL A 8 4.94 15.80 22.20
CA VAL A 8 4.99 14.71 21.23
C VAL A 8 4.69 15.23 19.81
N GLU A 9 3.85 16.26 19.68
CA GLU A 9 3.40 16.85 18.39
C GLU A 9 4.49 17.63 17.64
N ASP A 10 5.39 18.34 18.34
CA ASP A 10 6.48 19.09 17.68
C ASP A 10 7.59 18.15 17.17
N VAL A 11 7.87 17.05 17.88
CA VAL A 11 8.79 15.99 17.41
C VAL A 11 8.16 15.17 16.27
N LEU A 12 6.83 15.08 16.23
CA LEU A 12 6.05 14.44 15.17
C LEU A 12 6.15 15.17 13.82
N ILE A 13 6.44 16.48 13.80
CA ILE A 13 6.57 17.25 12.55
C ILE A 13 8.02 17.23 12.04
N GLU A 14 9.00 17.36 12.94
CA GLU A 14 10.42 17.47 12.55
C GLU A 14 11.00 16.19 11.94
N ARG A 15 10.49 15.01 12.33
CA ARG A 15 10.90 13.72 11.74
C ARG A 15 10.11 13.31 10.49
N TYR A 16 8.90 13.85 10.28
CA TYR A 16 7.97 13.48 9.19
C TYR A 16 8.17 14.30 7.91
N CYS A 17 8.67 15.54 8.02
CA CYS A 17 8.92 16.43 6.87
C CYS A 17 10.07 15.99 5.94
N ARG A 18 10.66 14.80 6.15
CA ARG A 18 11.78 14.29 5.33
C ARG A 18 11.38 13.34 4.20
N LYS A 19 10.09 13.00 4.02
CA LYS A 19 9.63 12.13 2.93
C LYS A 19 8.50 12.76 2.10
N GLY A 20 8.85 13.20 0.88
CA GLY A 20 7.99 13.19 -0.31
C GLY A 20 6.83 14.19 -0.41
N SER A 21 5.81 14.10 0.46
CA SER A 21 4.52 14.79 0.22
C SER A 21 4.53 16.25 0.67
N THR A 22 4.25 17.21 -0.21
CA THR A 22 4.15 18.63 0.16
C THR A 22 2.81 18.98 0.80
N THR A 23 1.72 18.35 0.36
CA THR A 23 0.35 18.69 0.76
C THR A 23 -0.01 18.07 2.10
N LEU A 24 0.21 16.76 2.28
CA LEU A 24 0.00 16.07 3.55
C LEU A 24 0.84 16.70 4.67
N ASN A 25 2.09 17.06 4.37
CA ASN A 25 2.96 17.76 5.33
C ASN A 25 2.43 19.15 5.71
N THR A 26 1.70 19.83 4.83
CA THR A 26 1.09 21.13 5.12
C THR A 26 -0.13 20.98 6.03
N VAL A 27 -0.99 20.00 5.75
CA VAL A 27 -2.16 19.66 6.59
C VAL A 27 -1.73 19.28 8.00
N LEU A 28 -0.74 18.39 8.13
CA LEU A 28 -0.18 17.96 9.43
C LEU A 28 0.41 19.14 10.22
N LYS A 29 1.07 20.09 9.55
CA LYS A 29 1.61 21.31 10.19
C LYS A 29 0.53 22.31 10.61
N SER A 30 -0.50 22.52 9.79
CA SER A 30 -1.56 23.50 10.12
C SER A 30 -2.37 23.11 11.34
N GLU A 31 -2.60 21.81 11.55
CA GLU A 31 -3.40 21.31 12.66
C GLU A 31 -2.64 21.37 14.00
N SER A 32 -1.32 21.13 14.02
CA SER A 32 -0.49 21.34 15.23
C SER A 32 -0.57 22.77 15.77
N LYS A 33 -0.59 23.77 14.87
CA LYS A 33 -0.70 25.17 15.25
C LYS A 33 -2.07 25.51 15.85
N LYS A 34 -3.16 24.94 15.30
CA LYS A 34 -4.51 25.14 15.85
C LYS A 34 -4.62 24.55 17.27
N ASN A 35 -4.13 23.33 17.48
CA ASN A 35 -4.16 22.65 18.78
C ASN A 35 -3.43 23.45 19.87
N SER A 36 -2.25 24.02 19.55
CA SER A 36 -1.50 24.87 20.48
C SER A 36 -2.27 26.13 20.94
N SER A 37 -3.06 26.73 20.04
CA SER A 37 -3.78 27.98 20.29
C SER A 37 -5.07 27.80 21.11
N GLU A 38 -5.69 26.63 21.04
CA GLU A 38 -6.94 26.32 21.75
C GLU A 38 -6.70 25.71 23.12
N ALA A 39 -5.60 24.98 23.32
CA ALA A 39 -5.15 24.56 24.64
C ALA A 39 -4.95 25.76 25.59
N GLN A 40 -4.54 26.91 25.04
CA GLN A 40 -4.47 28.18 25.77
C GLN A 40 -5.84 28.80 26.08
N LYS A 41 -6.88 28.51 25.29
CA LYS A 41 -8.25 29.03 25.50
C LYS A 41 -9.07 28.19 26.46
N LEU A 42 -8.82 26.88 26.53
CA LEU A 42 -9.59 25.92 27.35
C LEU A 42 -9.19 25.90 28.84
N SER A 43 -8.06 26.53 29.21
CA SER A 43 -7.61 26.69 30.61
C SER A 43 -8.51 27.59 31.48
N GLY A 44 -9.57 28.19 30.91
CA GLY A 44 -10.39 29.21 31.58
C GLY A 44 -11.86 28.86 31.90
N LYS A 45 -12.32 27.59 31.76
CA LYS A 45 -13.73 27.20 32.01
C LYS A 45 -13.87 25.98 32.96
N ASN A 46 -15.07 25.79 33.52
CA ASN A 46 -15.39 24.83 34.59
C ASN A 46 -15.50 23.36 34.12
N HIS A 47 -15.26 22.43 35.06
CA HIS A 47 -14.77 21.07 34.80
C HIS A 47 -15.80 19.98 34.43
N PHE A 48 -17.10 20.21 34.61
CA PHE A 48 -18.14 19.17 34.39
C PHE A 48 -18.84 19.29 33.02
N ASP A 49 -19.14 20.51 32.55
CA ASP A 49 -19.59 20.73 31.15
C ASP A 49 -18.46 20.46 30.14
N GLN A 50 -17.20 20.51 30.59
CA GLN A 50 -16.03 20.18 29.79
C GLN A 50 -16.01 18.72 29.34
N MET A 51 -16.43 17.73 30.12
CA MET A 51 -16.24 16.34 29.70
C MET A 51 -17.12 15.98 28.49
N ASP A 52 -18.43 16.22 28.54
CA ASP A 52 -19.33 15.87 27.43
C ASP A 52 -19.11 16.74 26.17
N GLU A 53 -18.82 18.04 26.31
CA GLU A 53 -18.46 18.88 25.17
C GLU A 53 -17.10 18.50 24.58
N THR A 54 -16.09 18.17 25.41
CA THR A 54 -14.76 17.80 24.91
C THR A 54 -14.82 16.45 24.18
N TYR A 55 -15.59 15.47 24.65
CA TYR A 55 -15.74 14.19 23.95
C TYR A 55 -16.46 14.32 22.60
N ILE A 56 -17.50 15.15 22.49
CA ILE A 56 -18.21 15.41 21.22
C ILE A 56 -17.33 16.22 20.26
N VAL A 57 -16.59 17.21 20.77
CA VAL A 57 -15.66 18.04 19.99
C VAL A 57 -14.46 17.23 19.51
N GLU A 58 -13.89 16.34 20.33
CA GLU A 58 -12.81 15.43 19.94
C GLU A 58 -13.27 14.39 18.91
N GLY A 59 -14.48 13.84 19.07
CA GLY A 59 -15.08 12.92 18.08
C GLY A 59 -15.27 13.55 16.70
N ASN A 60 -15.85 14.77 16.64
CA ASN A 60 -16.04 15.51 15.39
C ASN A 60 -14.69 15.98 14.78
N ARG A 61 -13.70 16.35 15.60
CA ARG A 61 -12.35 16.70 15.13
C ARG A 61 -11.62 15.52 14.51
N ASN A 62 -11.71 14.35 15.13
CA ASN A 62 -11.07 13.14 14.60
C ASN A 62 -11.67 12.76 13.24
N GLN A 63 -12.98 12.91 13.06
CA GLN A 63 -13.62 12.67 11.77
C GLN A 63 -13.19 13.69 10.71
N GLN A 64 -13.20 14.99 11.02
CA GLN A 64 -12.72 16.04 10.11
C GLN A 64 -11.25 15.84 9.74
N PHE A 65 -10.43 15.39 10.70
CA PHE A 65 -9.01 15.14 10.46
C PHE A 65 -8.79 13.94 9.54
N VAL A 66 -9.58 12.87 9.69
CA VAL A 66 -9.57 11.74 8.73
C VAL A 66 -9.97 12.23 7.34
N GLU A 67 -11.01 13.03 7.22
CA GLU A 67 -11.45 13.59 5.94
C GLU A 67 -10.36 14.43 5.27
N ASN A 68 -9.68 15.30 6.03
CA ASN A 68 -8.56 16.11 5.55
C ASN A 68 -7.36 15.27 5.09
N ILE A 69 -7.04 14.17 5.79
CA ILE A 69 -5.98 13.23 5.36
C ILE A 69 -6.37 12.60 4.02
N VAL A 70 -7.61 12.12 3.90
CA VAL A 70 -8.06 11.47 2.66
C VAL A 70 -8.13 12.48 1.51
N ASP A 71 -8.45 13.75 1.76
CA ASP A 71 -8.38 14.82 0.75
C ASP A 71 -6.94 15.06 0.28
N ALA A 72 -6.00 15.24 1.22
CA ALA A 72 -4.58 15.41 0.89
C ALA A 72 -4.04 14.22 0.09
N LEU A 73 -4.46 12.99 0.42
CA LEU A 73 -4.08 11.81 -0.34
C LEU A 73 -4.61 11.83 -1.79
N ASN A 74 -5.79 12.40 -2.04
CA ASN A 74 -6.31 12.55 -3.41
C ASN A 74 -5.56 13.64 -4.20
N GLU A 75 -5.10 14.70 -3.53
CA GLU A 75 -4.25 15.72 -4.16
C GLU A 75 -2.86 15.17 -4.52
N ASP A 76 -2.18 14.51 -3.57
CA ASP A 76 -0.88 13.87 -3.83
C ASP A 76 -0.99 12.79 -4.93
N PHE A 77 -2.09 12.05 -4.95
CA PHE A 77 -2.42 11.08 -5.99
C PHE A 77 -2.58 11.71 -7.38
N HIS A 78 -3.30 12.83 -7.47
CA HIS A 78 -3.43 13.60 -8.69
C HIS A 78 -2.06 14.06 -9.21
N ASP A 79 -1.22 14.60 -8.32
CA ASP A 79 0.10 15.11 -8.71
C ASP A 79 1.02 14.00 -9.21
N ALA A 80 0.98 12.82 -8.58
CA ALA A 80 1.71 11.63 -9.04
C ALA A 80 1.28 11.19 -10.45
N LEU A 81 -0.03 11.14 -10.72
CA LEU A 81 -0.56 10.77 -12.03
C LEU A 81 -0.27 11.84 -13.10
N LEU A 82 -0.37 13.12 -12.74
CA LEU A 82 -0.07 14.23 -13.64
C LEU A 82 1.40 14.19 -14.09
N ASP A 83 2.33 13.90 -13.18
CA ASP A 83 3.75 13.73 -13.50
C ASP A 83 3.98 12.50 -14.39
N PHE A 84 3.33 11.38 -14.09
CA PHE A 84 3.42 10.16 -14.90
C PHE A 84 2.90 10.37 -16.32
N VAL A 85 1.77 11.04 -16.52
CA VAL A 85 1.24 11.31 -17.86
C VAL A 85 2.19 12.19 -18.69
N LYS A 86 2.99 13.04 -18.03
CA LYS A 86 3.98 13.90 -18.71
C LYS A 86 5.29 13.20 -19.01
N THR A 87 5.72 12.27 -18.16
CA THR A 87 7.07 11.69 -18.18
C THR A 87 7.11 10.21 -18.55
N GLU A 88 5.98 9.52 -18.45
CA GLU A 88 5.82 8.06 -18.54
C GLU A 88 6.78 7.27 -17.64
N ASN A 89 7.22 7.88 -16.53
CA ASN A 89 8.25 7.32 -15.67
C ASN A 89 7.75 6.13 -14.84
N GLU A 90 8.55 5.07 -14.77
CA GLU A 90 8.30 3.88 -13.96
C GLU A 90 8.30 4.18 -12.44
N SER A 91 8.83 5.34 -12.03
CA SER A 91 8.72 5.84 -10.66
C SER A 91 7.29 6.13 -10.20
N ILE A 92 6.29 6.00 -11.07
CA ILE A 92 4.87 6.16 -10.71
C ILE A 92 4.47 5.30 -9.51
N TRP A 93 5.00 4.08 -9.41
CA TRP A 93 4.69 3.20 -8.28
C TRP A 93 5.20 3.76 -6.95
N GLU A 94 6.38 4.37 -6.93
CA GLU A 94 6.93 5.04 -5.73
C GLU A 94 6.16 6.31 -5.41
N ASN A 95 5.82 7.10 -6.42
CA ASN A 95 5.07 8.33 -6.28
C ASN A 95 3.64 8.08 -5.75
N LEU A 96 3.02 6.95 -6.09
CA LEU A 96 1.73 6.53 -5.53
C LEU A 96 1.89 5.90 -4.13
N TYR A 97 2.95 5.13 -3.91
CA TYR A 97 3.19 4.43 -2.65
C TYR A 97 3.54 5.38 -1.49
N SER A 98 4.45 6.33 -1.70
CA SER A 98 5.01 7.14 -0.60
C SER A 98 3.96 7.99 0.14
N PRO A 99 3.02 8.68 -0.54
CA PRO A 99 1.94 9.41 0.13
C PRO A 99 1.02 8.47 0.92
N LEU A 100 0.69 7.30 0.37
CA LEU A 100 -0.16 6.31 1.05
C LEU A 100 0.51 5.74 2.30
N GLU A 101 1.82 5.48 2.28
CA GLU A 101 2.58 5.04 3.46
C GLU A 101 2.49 6.09 4.57
N ALA A 102 2.71 7.37 4.22
CA ALA A 102 2.64 8.48 5.15
C ALA A 102 1.20 8.68 5.70
N GLY A 103 0.20 8.59 4.83
CA GLY A 103 -1.21 8.68 5.20
C GLY A 103 -1.65 7.55 6.12
N LEU A 104 -1.25 6.30 5.84
CA LEU A 104 -1.55 5.15 6.69
C LEU A 104 -0.94 5.29 8.08
N LEU A 105 0.32 5.75 8.17
CA LEU A 105 0.96 6.04 9.45
C LEU A 105 0.23 7.14 10.24
N ALA A 106 -0.27 8.17 9.57
CA ALA A 106 -1.08 9.21 10.20
C ALA A 106 -2.40 8.65 10.72
N LEU A 107 -3.11 7.84 9.92
CA LEU A 107 -4.38 7.22 10.31
C LEU A 107 -4.21 6.22 11.46
N ASN A 108 -3.18 5.36 11.43
CA ASN A 108 -2.92 4.38 12.50
C ASN A 108 -2.58 5.04 13.84
N ARG A 109 -2.07 6.27 13.84
CA ARG A 109 -1.82 7.03 15.09
C ARG A 109 -3.07 7.58 15.75
N LEU A 110 -4.19 7.65 15.02
CA LEU A 110 -5.50 8.04 15.53
C LEU A 110 -6.28 6.86 16.11
N GLU A 111 -5.85 5.63 15.83
CA GLU A 111 -6.46 4.38 16.31
C GLU A 111 -6.53 4.28 17.86
N PRO A 112 -5.50 4.68 18.64
CA PRO A 112 -5.53 4.57 20.10
C PRO A 112 -6.51 5.52 20.79
N THR A 113 -6.88 6.62 20.11
CA THR A 113 -7.79 7.67 20.62
C THR A 113 -9.24 7.44 20.22
N ALA A 114 -9.51 6.52 19.30
CA ALA A 114 -10.85 6.15 18.90
C ALA A 114 -11.47 5.22 19.95
N THR A 115 -12.36 5.75 20.79
CA THR A 115 -13.41 4.92 21.37
C THR A 115 -14.18 4.23 20.23
N SER A 116 -14.89 3.14 20.52
CA SER A 116 -15.43 2.10 19.63
C SER A 116 -16.29 2.51 18.41
N THR A 117 -16.26 3.76 17.93
CA THR A 117 -17.31 4.39 17.12
C THR A 117 -16.88 4.96 15.76
N SER A 118 -15.61 5.05 15.35
CA SER A 118 -15.30 5.57 14.00
C SER A 118 -15.20 4.47 12.94
N ALA A 119 -16.35 3.92 12.51
CA ALA A 119 -16.43 3.01 11.38
C ALA A 119 -15.67 3.57 10.15
N GLY A 120 -15.75 4.88 9.91
CA GLY A 120 -15.03 5.58 8.85
C GLY A 120 -13.49 5.52 8.95
N LEU A 121 -12.91 5.55 10.15
CA LEU A 121 -11.44 5.43 10.32
C LEU A 121 -10.97 4.02 9.97
N LYS A 122 -11.69 2.99 10.44
CA LYS A 122 -11.35 1.59 10.12
C LYS A 122 -11.44 1.32 8.62
N THR A 123 -12.50 1.82 7.97
CA THR A 123 -12.65 1.72 6.52
C THR A 123 -11.53 2.48 5.80
N ALA A 124 -11.21 3.71 6.20
CA ALA A 124 -10.13 4.47 5.58
C ALA A 124 -8.76 3.76 5.69
N ILE A 125 -8.44 3.20 6.87
CA ILE A 125 -7.22 2.41 7.09
C ILE A 125 -7.20 1.17 6.20
N GLN A 126 -8.31 0.42 6.12
CA GLN A 126 -8.41 -0.77 5.28
C GLN A 126 -8.21 -0.46 3.79
N ASN A 127 -8.82 0.63 3.31
CA ASN A 127 -8.73 1.06 1.92
C ASN A 127 -7.30 1.44 1.54
N VAL A 128 -6.67 2.30 2.36
CA VAL A 128 -5.28 2.75 2.14
C VAL A 128 -4.32 1.56 2.23
N ASN A 129 -4.50 0.66 3.20
CA ASN A 129 -3.64 -0.51 3.36
C ASN A 129 -3.72 -1.48 2.16
N GLY A 130 -4.92 -1.67 1.61
CA GLY A 130 -5.11 -2.52 0.43
C GLY A 130 -4.43 -1.96 -0.83
N GLU A 131 -4.60 -0.67 -1.08
CA GLU A 131 -3.94 0.03 -2.19
C GLU A 131 -2.42 0.04 -2.02
N LEU A 132 -1.94 0.38 -0.81
CA LEU A 132 -0.52 0.36 -0.46
C LEU A 132 0.09 -1.02 -0.73
N ARG A 133 -0.61 -2.10 -0.36
CA ARG A 133 -0.14 -3.47 -0.58
C ARG A 133 0.07 -3.76 -2.07
N THR A 134 -0.79 -3.25 -2.95
CA THR A 134 -0.63 -3.42 -4.41
C THR A 134 0.62 -2.72 -4.92
N TYR A 135 0.80 -1.43 -4.60
CA TYR A 135 1.95 -0.66 -5.09
C TYR A 135 3.28 -1.09 -4.44
N SER A 136 3.23 -1.54 -3.19
CA SER A 136 4.43 -1.97 -2.44
C SER A 136 5.21 -3.09 -3.14
N PHE A 137 4.53 -3.95 -3.91
CA PHE A 137 5.21 -4.99 -4.67
C PHE A 137 6.15 -4.38 -5.72
N PHE A 138 5.66 -3.42 -6.51
CA PHE A 138 6.44 -2.78 -7.58
C PHE A 138 7.56 -1.90 -7.03
N VAL A 139 7.29 -1.19 -5.94
CA VAL A 139 8.32 -0.44 -5.21
C VAL A 139 9.42 -1.37 -4.70
N MET A 140 9.04 -2.50 -4.09
CA MET A 140 10.01 -3.48 -3.60
C MET A 140 10.81 -4.11 -4.74
N LEU A 141 10.19 -4.36 -5.89
CA LEU A 141 10.87 -4.88 -7.08
C LEU A 141 11.99 -3.93 -7.54
N MET A 142 11.68 -2.64 -7.67
CA MET A 142 12.67 -1.61 -8.05
C MET A 142 13.76 -1.42 -6.98
N GLN A 143 13.39 -1.45 -5.70
CA GLN A 143 14.34 -1.32 -4.59
C GLN A 143 15.33 -2.49 -4.55
N ILE A 144 14.84 -3.73 -4.69
CA ILE A 144 15.69 -4.92 -4.72
C ILE A 144 16.62 -4.86 -5.95
N GLU A 145 16.11 -4.48 -7.11
CA GLU A 145 16.95 -4.31 -8.30
C GLU A 145 18.08 -3.30 -8.06
N ASN A 146 17.76 -2.12 -7.54
CA ASN A 146 18.73 -1.06 -7.26
C ASN A 146 19.74 -1.43 -6.17
N GLU A 147 19.28 -2.08 -5.09
CA GLU A 147 20.14 -2.53 -3.98
C GLU A 147 21.19 -3.52 -4.46
N PHE A 148 20.79 -4.55 -5.21
CA PHE A 148 21.71 -5.58 -5.70
C PHE A 148 22.54 -5.11 -6.90
N ALA A 149 22.02 -4.23 -7.74
CA ALA A 149 22.80 -3.59 -8.81
C ALA A 149 23.92 -2.70 -8.24
N GLY A 150 23.65 -1.99 -7.13
CA GLY A 150 24.62 -1.17 -6.41
C GLY A 150 25.62 -1.93 -5.55
N TYR A 151 25.45 -3.24 -5.38
CA TYR A 151 26.38 -4.09 -4.62
C TYR A 151 27.64 -4.37 -5.45
N ASN A 152 28.79 -3.88 -4.96
CA ASN A 152 30.04 -3.86 -5.71
C ASN A 152 30.81 -5.19 -5.72
N ASN A 153 30.55 -6.11 -4.78
CA ASN A 153 31.27 -7.38 -4.71
C ASN A 153 30.57 -8.45 -5.56
N PRO A 154 31.32 -9.30 -6.27
CA PRO A 154 30.73 -10.36 -7.09
C PRO A 154 30.15 -11.46 -6.18
N SER A 155 28.87 -11.78 -6.41
CA SER A 155 28.08 -12.69 -5.58
C SER A 155 27.08 -13.45 -6.44
N TYR A 156 26.89 -14.74 -6.16
CA TYR A 156 25.92 -15.55 -6.89
C TYR A 156 24.49 -15.03 -6.72
N LEU A 157 24.10 -14.61 -5.51
CA LEU A 157 22.76 -14.07 -5.26
C LEU A 157 22.55 -12.75 -6.03
N ARG A 158 23.56 -11.89 -6.01
CA ARG A 158 23.53 -10.61 -6.71
C ARG A 158 23.42 -10.79 -8.22
N ASP A 159 24.25 -11.64 -8.81
CA ASP A 159 24.22 -11.91 -10.25
C ASP A 159 22.86 -12.48 -10.65
N LEU A 160 22.31 -13.43 -9.88
CA LEU A 160 21.01 -14.03 -10.16
C LEU A 160 19.85 -13.00 -10.06
N ILE A 161 19.86 -12.09 -9.09
CA ILE A 161 18.83 -11.05 -8.95
C ILE A 161 18.92 -10.01 -10.08
N VAL A 162 20.13 -9.59 -10.45
CA VAL A 162 20.33 -8.55 -11.48
C VAL A 162 20.07 -9.11 -12.89
N GLU A 163 20.55 -10.31 -13.19
CA GLU A 163 20.53 -10.88 -14.54
C GLU A 163 19.24 -11.65 -14.87
N ASP A 164 18.61 -12.33 -13.90
CA ASP A 164 17.38 -13.11 -14.12
C ASP A 164 16.15 -12.35 -13.60
N GLN A 165 15.44 -11.69 -14.52
CA GLN A 165 14.19 -10.98 -14.23
C GLN A 165 13.12 -11.89 -13.61
N ASN A 166 13.00 -13.14 -14.05
CA ASN A 166 12.00 -14.07 -13.52
C ASN A 166 12.34 -14.46 -12.07
N PHE A 167 13.61 -14.72 -11.79
CA PHE A 167 14.06 -14.94 -10.41
C PHE A 167 13.81 -13.71 -9.55
N ARG A 168 14.15 -12.50 -10.03
CA ARG A 168 13.93 -11.24 -9.31
C ARG A 168 12.47 -11.01 -8.94
N GLN A 169 11.54 -11.31 -9.84
CA GLN A 169 10.10 -11.22 -9.56
C GLN A 169 9.66 -12.23 -8.49
N ILE A 170 10.10 -13.49 -8.57
CA ILE A 170 9.79 -14.52 -7.57
C ILE A 170 10.40 -14.15 -6.20
N TYR A 171 11.64 -13.68 -6.21
CA TYR A 171 12.34 -13.19 -5.02
C TYR A 171 11.58 -12.03 -4.37
N THR A 172 11.12 -11.07 -5.17
CA THR A 172 10.30 -9.96 -4.70
C THR A 172 8.98 -10.44 -4.11
N LEU A 173 8.29 -11.40 -4.75
CA LEU A 173 7.06 -11.99 -4.22
C LEU A 173 7.29 -12.63 -2.84
N TRP A 174 8.40 -13.36 -2.69
CA TRP A 174 8.78 -13.96 -1.41
C TRP A 174 9.05 -12.89 -0.33
N ARG A 175 9.85 -11.86 -0.62
CA ARG A 175 10.11 -10.74 0.32
C ARG A 175 8.84 -9.95 0.65
N TRP A 176 7.96 -9.75 -0.33
CA TRP A 176 6.70 -9.03 -0.16
C TRP A 176 5.73 -9.78 0.75
N THR A 177 5.63 -11.12 0.60
CA THR A 177 4.80 -11.94 1.52
C THR A 177 5.37 -11.99 2.94
N GLN A 178 6.69 -11.87 3.13
CA GLN A 178 7.31 -11.74 4.45
C GLN A 178 6.98 -10.38 5.10
N ALA A 179 7.11 -9.28 4.34
CA ALA A 179 6.77 -7.94 4.82
C ALA A 179 5.29 -7.84 5.23
N GLY A 180 4.38 -8.43 4.45
CA GLY A 180 2.96 -8.51 4.81
C GLY A 180 2.72 -9.26 6.13
N ALA A 181 3.43 -10.36 6.37
CA ALA A 181 3.32 -11.14 7.61
C ALA A 181 3.90 -10.43 8.84
N GLU A 182 4.90 -9.56 8.65
CA GLU A 182 5.43 -8.71 9.71
C GLU A 182 4.38 -7.70 10.21
N GLN A 183 3.58 -7.15 9.29
CA GLN A 183 2.54 -6.17 9.58
C GLN A 183 1.28 -6.85 10.16
N GLU A 184 0.71 -7.81 9.43
CA GLU A 184 -0.50 -8.54 9.81
C GLU A 184 -0.14 -9.87 10.49
N LYS A 185 0.49 -9.79 11.68
CA LYS A 185 0.94 -10.92 12.51
C LYS A 185 -0.20 -11.94 12.77
N ARG A 186 -0.43 -12.82 11.81
CA ARG A 186 -1.53 -13.79 11.66
C ARG A 186 -1.01 -15.06 10.98
N GLY A 187 -1.66 -16.21 11.24
CA GLY A 187 -1.29 -17.48 10.61
C GLY A 187 0.12 -17.91 11.03
N PHE A 188 0.97 -18.25 10.07
CA PHE A 188 2.34 -18.70 10.34
C PHE A 188 3.20 -17.67 11.12
N ALA A 189 2.83 -16.39 11.14
CA ALA A 189 3.54 -15.33 11.88
C ALA A 189 2.97 -15.03 13.29
N ASP A 190 1.93 -15.74 13.75
CA ASP A 190 1.19 -15.43 14.98
C ASP A 190 2.06 -15.41 16.25
N LEU A 191 3.06 -16.30 16.32
CA LEU A 191 3.83 -16.52 17.56
C LEU A 191 5.00 -15.55 17.73
N LYS A 192 5.26 -14.65 16.77
CA LYS A 192 6.36 -13.67 16.84
C LYS A 192 6.34 -12.84 18.13
N ARG A 193 5.16 -12.44 18.62
CA ARG A 193 5.03 -11.62 19.86
C ARG A 193 5.45 -12.36 21.13
N GLN A 194 5.56 -13.68 21.08
CA GLN A 194 5.86 -14.52 22.22
C GLN A 194 7.38 -14.78 22.38
N SER A 195 8.24 -14.10 21.62
CA SER A 195 9.70 -14.30 21.61
C SER A 195 10.36 -14.21 23.00
N GLY A 196 9.83 -13.37 23.90
CA GLY A 196 10.29 -13.26 25.28
C GLY A 196 9.88 -14.41 26.21
N THR A 197 8.95 -15.27 25.80
CA THR A 197 8.29 -16.24 26.69
C THR A 197 8.91 -17.64 26.69
N ALA A 198 9.80 -17.94 25.74
CA ALA A 198 10.52 -19.22 25.72
C ALA A 198 11.65 -19.20 26.77
N ARG A 199 11.78 -20.27 27.56
CA ARG A 199 12.89 -20.48 28.50
C ARG A 199 14.17 -20.85 27.76
N SER A 200 15.31 -20.65 28.42
CA SER A 200 16.60 -21.06 27.85
C SER A 200 16.73 -22.58 27.86
N LEU A 201 17.22 -23.16 26.77
CA LEU A 201 17.57 -24.59 26.70
C LEU A 201 18.83 -24.89 27.51
N ALA A 202 19.67 -23.88 27.79
CA ALA A 202 20.83 -24.03 28.65
C ALA A 202 20.49 -24.37 30.12
N SER A 203 19.25 -24.14 30.53
CA SER A 203 18.72 -24.49 31.86
C SER A 203 17.87 -25.76 31.86
N ALA A 204 17.79 -26.49 30.74
CA ALA A 204 16.99 -27.71 30.62
C ALA A 204 17.52 -28.84 31.51
N THR A 205 16.63 -29.61 32.11
CA THR A 205 16.96 -30.66 33.08
C THR A 205 16.97 -32.00 32.34
N HIS A 206 18.09 -32.35 31.72
CA HIS A 206 18.21 -33.62 31.00
C HIS A 206 18.19 -34.81 31.97
N ARG A 207 17.22 -35.72 31.81
CA ARG A 207 17.18 -37.00 32.56
C ARG A 207 18.21 -37.97 32.01
N GLY A 208 19.47 -37.79 32.43
CA GLY A 208 20.52 -38.78 32.23
C GLY A 208 21.11 -38.83 30.81
N LYS A 209 22.44 -38.69 30.77
CA LYS A 209 23.37 -38.74 29.63
C LYS A 209 23.59 -37.41 28.90
N LEU A 210 24.88 -37.21 28.59
CA LEU A 210 25.55 -35.96 28.23
C LEU A 210 24.92 -35.19 27.05
N GLY A 211 24.67 -33.89 27.27
CA GLY A 211 24.54 -32.88 26.23
C GLY A 211 23.16 -32.22 26.13
N ILE A 212 23.15 -30.90 25.88
CA ILE A 212 21.97 -30.15 25.42
C ILE A 212 21.91 -30.36 23.91
N ASP A 213 21.43 -31.52 23.48
CA ASP A 213 21.18 -31.81 22.07
C ASP A 213 19.66 -31.92 21.84
N LEU A 214 19.18 -31.34 20.74
CA LEU A 214 17.76 -31.36 20.37
C LEU A 214 17.28 -32.75 19.98
N ASP A 215 18.21 -33.65 19.63
CA ASP A 215 17.92 -35.04 19.27
C ASP A 215 17.88 -35.98 20.49
N CYS A 216 18.11 -35.46 21.71
CA CYS A 216 18.04 -36.24 22.95
C CYS A 216 16.65 -36.16 23.60
N GLU A 217 16.19 -37.25 24.20
CA GLU A 217 14.95 -37.28 24.97
C GLU A 217 15.01 -36.30 26.16
N ALA A 218 14.19 -35.27 26.12
CA ALA A 218 14.04 -34.27 27.17
C ALA A 218 12.87 -34.60 28.12
N ALA A 219 12.83 -33.94 29.28
CA ALA A 219 11.61 -33.95 30.10
C ALA A 219 10.47 -33.25 29.35
N GLU A 220 9.21 -33.63 29.59
CA GLU A 220 8.03 -33.10 28.87
C GLU A 220 7.98 -31.55 28.86
N GLU A 221 8.29 -30.90 30.00
CA GLU A 221 8.32 -29.43 30.08
C GLU A 221 9.43 -28.77 29.25
N ASP A 222 10.55 -29.46 29.04
CA ASP A 222 11.67 -29.00 28.23
C ASP A 222 11.40 -29.26 26.74
N GLN A 223 10.69 -30.34 26.43
CA GLN A 223 10.18 -30.63 25.08
C GLN A 223 9.15 -29.58 24.63
N GLU A 224 8.16 -29.27 25.46
CA GLU A 224 7.15 -28.22 25.17
C GLU A 224 7.83 -26.86 24.98
N ASN A 225 8.83 -26.53 25.81
CA ASN A 225 9.60 -25.30 25.65
C ASN A 225 10.40 -25.26 24.34
N THR A 226 10.94 -26.41 23.92
CA THR A 226 11.67 -26.55 22.65
C THR A 226 10.74 -26.35 21.46
N GLU A 227 9.59 -27.03 21.43
CA GLU A 227 8.56 -26.87 20.40
C GLU A 227 8.10 -25.42 20.30
N LYS A 228 7.85 -24.76 21.43
CA LYS A 228 7.50 -23.34 21.48
C LYS A 228 8.59 -22.43 20.93
N LEU A 229 9.86 -22.68 21.29
CA LEU A 229 10.99 -21.92 20.75
C LEU A 229 11.09 -22.09 19.23
N VAL A 230 10.99 -23.33 18.73
CA VAL A 230 11.02 -23.63 17.29
C VAL A 230 9.86 -22.96 16.56
N ALA A 231 8.65 -22.95 17.15
CA ALA A 231 7.50 -22.27 16.58
C ALA A 231 7.70 -20.75 16.48
N ILE A 232 8.30 -20.12 17.50
CA ILE A 232 8.66 -18.69 17.46
C ILE A 232 9.71 -18.42 16.38
N LEU A 233 10.76 -19.25 16.29
CA LEU A 233 11.79 -19.13 15.26
C LEU A 233 11.21 -19.25 13.86
N PHE A 234 10.28 -20.19 13.65
CA PHE A 234 9.54 -20.31 12.40
C PHE A 234 8.72 -19.05 12.09
N SER A 235 8.00 -18.48 13.06
CA SER A 235 7.27 -17.23 12.85
C SER A 235 8.18 -16.04 12.49
N LEU A 236 9.39 -15.98 13.05
CA LEU A 236 10.41 -14.98 12.68
C LEU A 236 10.92 -15.20 11.23
N VAL A 237 11.22 -16.46 10.86
CA VAL A 237 11.60 -16.85 9.49
C VAL A 237 10.50 -16.49 8.49
N ARG A 238 9.23 -16.79 8.81
CA ARG A 238 8.06 -16.43 8.00
C ARG A 238 7.93 -14.92 7.78
N SER A 239 8.40 -14.12 8.73
CA SER A 239 8.39 -12.65 8.68
C SER A 239 9.67 -12.06 8.05
N GLY A 240 10.60 -12.88 7.54
CA GLY A 240 11.85 -12.42 6.95
C GLY A 240 12.92 -11.97 7.96
N GLN A 241 12.69 -12.15 9.26
CA GLN A 241 13.60 -11.69 10.32
C GLN A 241 14.57 -12.79 10.76
N VAL A 242 15.40 -13.25 9.82
CA VAL A 242 16.31 -14.37 10.03
C VAL A 242 17.42 -14.02 11.05
N ASP A 243 17.86 -12.76 11.07
CA ASP A 243 18.85 -12.28 12.04
C ASP A 243 18.31 -12.31 13.48
N GLU A 244 17.07 -11.84 13.68
CA GLU A 244 16.40 -11.87 14.99
C GLU A 244 16.17 -13.31 15.45
N ALA A 245 15.80 -14.21 14.53
CA ALA A 245 15.69 -15.64 14.82
C ALA A 245 17.04 -16.23 15.25
N SER A 246 18.12 -15.89 14.54
CA SER A 246 19.47 -16.39 14.82
C SER A 246 19.99 -15.89 16.16
N GLU A 247 19.75 -14.62 16.50
CA GLU A 247 20.11 -14.04 17.78
C GLU A 247 19.30 -14.68 18.93
N LEU A 248 17.99 -14.88 18.73
CA LEU A 248 17.14 -15.55 19.72
C LEU A 248 17.59 -16.99 19.97
N ALA A 249 17.83 -17.77 18.91
CA ALA A 249 18.33 -19.14 19.02
C ALA A 249 19.64 -19.18 19.81
N ARG A 250 20.59 -18.27 19.52
CA ARG A 250 21.86 -18.15 20.24
C ARG A 250 21.66 -17.82 21.72
N LYS A 251 20.82 -16.82 22.02
CA LYS A 251 20.50 -16.41 23.41
C LYS A 251 19.84 -17.52 24.22
N LYS A 252 19.07 -18.39 23.57
CA LYS A 252 18.37 -19.51 24.21
C LYS A 252 19.18 -20.81 24.23
N GLY A 253 20.41 -20.81 23.73
CA GLY A 253 21.30 -21.98 23.71
C GLY A 253 20.98 -23.00 22.61
N ALA A 254 20.15 -22.66 21.63
CA ALA A 254 19.77 -23.52 20.51
C ALA A 254 20.78 -23.43 19.34
N SER A 255 22.06 -23.68 19.61
CA SER A 255 23.15 -23.48 18.64
C SER A 255 23.00 -24.32 17.36
N SER A 256 22.41 -25.51 17.45
CA SER A 256 22.11 -26.37 16.29
C SER A 256 21.13 -25.72 15.31
N LEU A 257 20.16 -24.95 15.81
CA LEU A 257 19.22 -24.20 14.97
C LEU A 257 19.88 -22.96 14.33
N CYS A 258 20.92 -22.38 14.93
CA CYS A 258 21.68 -21.29 14.32
C CYS A 258 22.32 -21.73 13.00
N LEU A 259 22.80 -22.96 12.89
CA LEU A 259 23.35 -23.49 11.64
C LEU A 259 22.30 -23.46 10.51
N LEU A 260 21.06 -23.84 10.83
CA LEU A 260 19.96 -23.83 9.87
C LEU A 260 19.64 -22.42 9.39
N LEU A 261 19.56 -21.47 10.32
CA LEU A 261 19.24 -20.09 10.01
C LEU A 261 20.37 -19.41 9.20
N ASN A 262 21.62 -19.75 9.49
CA ASN A 262 22.77 -19.27 8.71
C ASN A 262 22.71 -19.74 7.25
N ILE A 263 22.27 -20.97 7.01
CA ILE A 263 22.09 -21.49 5.65
C ILE A 263 20.97 -20.76 4.93
N TYR A 264 19.85 -20.53 5.61
CA TYR A 264 18.76 -19.74 5.05
C TYR A 264 19.19 -18.31 4.70
N SER A 265 20.11 -17.73 5.50
CA SER A 265 20.65 -16.38 5.30
C SER A 265 21.42 -16.22 3.97
N LEU A 266 21.89 -17.31 3.35
CA LEU A 266 22.51 -17.29 2.03
C LEU A 266 21.58 -16.72 0.94
N ALA A 267 20.26 -16.85 1.12
CA ALA A 267 19.25 -16.30 0.22
C ALA A 267 18.89 -14.83 0.52
N PHE A 268 19.47 -14.21 1.54
CA PHE A 268 19.19 -12.83 1.93
C PHE A 268 20.40 -11.91 1.73
N ASP A 269 21.59 -12.37 2.09
CA ASP A 269 22.80 -11.55 2.10
C ASP A 269 23.75 -11.94 0.94
N PRO A 270 23.99 -11.05 -0.04
CA PRO A 270 24.93 -11.32 -1.13
C PRO A 270 26.37 -11.53 -0.65
N ALA A 271 26.76 -11.00 0.52
CA ALA A 271 28.08 -11.21 1.09
C ALA A 271 28.35 -12.66 1.50
N LEU A 272 27.30 -13.44 1.76
CA LEU A 272 27.40 -14.85 2.16
C LEU A 272 27.52 -15.82 0.97
N SER A 273 27.38 -15.33 -0.27
CA SER A 273 27.54 -16.12 -1.50
C SER A 273 28.60 -15.54 -2.46
N PRO A 274 29.86 -15.33 -2.01
CA PRO A 274 30.89 -14.68 -2.81
C PRO A 274 31.34 -15.55 -3.99
N ARG A 275 31.58 -14.92 -5.15
CA ARG A 275 32.24 -15.59 -6.29
C ARG A 275 33.76 -15.63 -6.20
N ASN A 276 34.37 -14.76 -5.40
CA ASN A 276 35.83 -14.63 -5.35
C ASN A 276 36.54 -15.75 -4.57
N ASP A 277 35.81 -16.55 -3.78
CA ASP A 277 36.33 -17.69 -3.01
C ASP A 277 35.55 -18.97 -3.34
N GLU A 278 35.66 -19.41 -4.60
CA GLU A 278 34.95 -20.59 -5.11
C GLU A 278 35.33 -21.87 -4.34
N SER A 279 36.55 -21.98 -3.81
CA SER A 279 37.00 -23.19 -3.10
C SER A 279 36.29 -23.41 -1.77
N THR A 280 36.18 -22.36 -0.94
CA THR A 280 35.46 -22.44 0.34
C THR A 280 33.96 -22.55 0.12
N PHE A 281 33.45 -21.84 -0.89
CA PHE A 281 32.03 -21.85 -1.23
C PHE A 281 31.57 -23.19 -1.83
N SER A 282 32.41 -23.86 -2.63
CA SER A 282 32.13 -25.20 -3.17
C SER A 282 31.94 -26.25 -2.06
N LEU A 283 32.73 -26.18 -0.99
CA LEU A 283 32.54 -27.05 0.18
C LEU A 283 31.22 -26.76 0.90
N CYS A 284 30.82 -25.49 0.98
CA CYS A 284 29.52 -25.09 1.50
C CYS A 284 28.39 -25.70 0.67
N ALA A 285 28.44 -25.58 -0.65
CA ALA A 285 27.46 -26.16 -1.58
C ALA A 285 27.34 -27.69 -1.41
N HIS A 286 28.45 -28.41 -1.30
CA HIS A 286 28.43 -29.86 -1.04
C HIS A 286 27.71 -30.22 0.27
N ASN A 287 27.98 -29.47 1.34
CA ASN A 287 27.33 -29.68 2.64
C ASN A 287 25.82 -29.36 2.60
N LEU A 288 25.39 -28.42 1.77
CA LEU A 288 23.96 -28.13 1.56
C LEU A 288 23.21 -29.31 0.94
N VAL A 289 23.82 -30.03 -0.01
CA VAL A 289 23.23 -31.26 -0.59
C VAL A 289 23.01 -32.32 0.49
N LEU A 290 24.04 -32.56 1.32
CA LEU A 290 23.98 -33.54 2.41
C LEU A 290 22.93 -33.14 3.45
N LEU A 291 22.85 -31.85 3.78
CA LEU A 291 21.86 -31.34 4.71
C LEU A 291 20.44 -31.50 4.18
N HIS A 292 20.20 -31.11 2.92
CA HIS A 292 18.90 -31.23 2.28
C HIS A 292 18.44 -32.70 2.22
N SER A 293 19.32 -33.63 1.84
CA SER A 293 19.02 -35.06 1.83
C SER A 293 18.76 -35.64 3.24
N THR A 294 19.42 -35.08 4.26
CA THR A 294 19.20 -35.46 5.66
C THR A 294 17.83 -34.97 6.14
N PHE A 295 17.47 -33.71 5.92
CA PHE A 295 16.16 -33.22 6.34
C PHE A 295 15.00 -33.81 5.57
N LYS A 296 15.18 -34.14 4.28
CA LYS A 296 14.17 -34.90 3.54
C LYS A 296 13.80 -36.21 4.24
N ARG A 297 14.74 -36.84 4.96
CA ARG A 297 14.50 -38.06 5.75
C ARG A 297 13.93 -37.79 7.15
N LEU A 298 14.28 -36.67 7.78
CA LEU A 298 13.87 -36.32 9.16
C LEU A 298 12.48 -35.68 9.24
N ILE A 299 12.10 -34.86 8.24
CA ILE A 299 10.82 -34.13 8.20
C ILE A 299 9.58 -34.98 8.48
N PRO A 300 9.46 -36.23 7.98
CA PRO A 300 8.30 -37.09 8.27
C PRO A 300 8.19 -37.49 9.75
N SER A 301 9.31 -37.63 10.45
CA SER A 301 9.38 -38.00 11.87
C SER A 301 9.35 -36.80 12.83
N ASP A 302 9.52 -35.59 12.32
CA ASP A 302 9.54 -34.38 13.14
C ASP A 302 8.17 -34.00 13.70
N ASP A 303 8.19 -33.36 14.87
CA ASP A 303 7.05 -32.60 15.38
C ASP A 303 6.64 -31.50 14.40
N VAL A 304 5.42 -30.98 14.55
CA VAL A 304 4.83 -30.03 13.61
C VAL A 304 5.70 -28.78 13.43
N HIS A 305 6.28 -28.23 14.50
CA HIS A 305 7.02 -26.98 14.43
C HIS A 305 8.44 -27.17 13.87
N SER A 306 9.14 -28.24 14.27
CA SER A 306 10.43 -28.61 13.68
C SER A 306 10.29 -28.92 12.20
N ARG A 307 9.22 -29.63 11.83
CA ARG A 307 8.86 -29.89 10.43
C ARG A 307 8.69 -28.59 9.66
N MET A 308 7.94 -27.63 10.20
CA MET A 308 7.72 -26.33 9.55
C MET A 308 9.02 -25.54 9.37
N LEU A 309 9.84 -25.41 10.43
CA LEU A 309 11.09 -24.67 10.39
C LEU A 309 12.08 -25.27 9.39
N ARG A 310 12.30 -26.59 9.45
CA ARG A 310 13.22 -27.29 8.54
C ARG A 310 12.71 -27.25 7.10
N SER A 311 11.40 -27.37 6.90
CA SER A 311 10.78 -27.24 5.56
C SER A 311 10.96 -25.83 5.00
N ALA A 312 10.82 -24.80 5.83
CA ALA A 312 11.04 -23.41 5.40
C ALA A 312 12.50 -23.15 5.00
N VAL A 313 13.46 -23.59 5.82
CA VAL A 313 14.89 -23.36 5.56
C VAL A 313 15.38 -24.14 4.33
N CYS A 314 14.85 -25.34 4.09
CA CYS A 314 15.27 -26.18 2.96
C CYS A 314 14.41 -26.03 1.70
N GLY A 315 13.33 -25.25 1.76
CA GLY A 315 12.45 -25.02 0.60
C GLY A 315 11.53 -26.21 0.28
N PHE A 316 11.18 -27.04 1.27
CA PHE A 316 10.19 -28.10 1.09
C PHE A 316 8.77 -27.55 1.19
N THR A 317 8.07 -27.53 0.05
CA THR A 317 6.78 -26.88 -0.08
C THR A 317 5.62 -27.72 0.49
N ASP A 318 5.60 -29.04 0.24
CA ASP A 318 4.46 -29.90 0.61
C ASP A 318 4.12 -29.90 2.11
N PRO A 319 5.10 -30.02 3.04
CA PRO A 319 4.80 -29.99 4.46
C PRO A 319 4.18 -28.66 4.90
N LEU A 320 4.67 -27.55 4.36
CA LEU A 320 4.15 -26.21 4.66
C LEU A 320 2.73 -26.02 4.10
N LEU A 321 2.49 -26.44 2.87
CA LEU A 321 1.17 -26.35 2.24
C LEU A 321 0.11 -27.18 2.96
N SER A 322 0.50 -28.33 3.53
CA SER A 322 -0.42 -29.17 4.32
C SER A 322 -0.96 -28.47 5.57
N LEU A 323 -0.24 -27.47 6.08
CA LEU A 323 -0.57 -26.70 7.28
C LEU A 323 -1.05 -25.27 6.97
N ALA A 324 -0.91 -24.82 5.73
CA ALA A 324 -1.23 -23.46 5.32
C ALA A 324 -2.73 -23.29 5.06
N THR A 325 -3.41 -22.61 5.98
CA THR A 325 -4.85 -22.31 5.87
C THR A 325 -5.13 -21.02 5.11
N ARG A 326 -4.19 -20.06 5.11
CA ARG A 326 -4.32 -18.75 4.47
C ARG A 326 -3.62 -18.71 3.12
N THR A 327 -4.19 -17.95 2.18
CA THR A 327 -3.57 -17.70 0.88
C THR A 327 -2.17 -17.09 0.99
N ASP A 328 -1.95 -16.17 1.93
CA ASP A 328 -0.65 -15.53 2.18
C ASP A 328 0.44 -16.55 2.56
N ASP A 329 0.08 -17.54 3.38
CA ASP A 329 0.99 -18.58 3.84
C ASP A 329 1.27 -19.62 2.74
N ARG A 330 0.27 -19.90 1.91
CA ARG A 330 0.43 -20.73 0.71
C ARG A 330 1.35 -20.07 -0.32
N LEU A 331 1.12 -18.78 -0.60
CA LEU A 331 1.96 -17.98 -1.51
C LEU A 331 3.40 -17.94 -1.01
N TRP A 332 3.60 -17.64 0.28
CA TRP A 332 4.93 -17.63 0.88
C TRP A 332 5.61 -18.99 0.79
N ALA A 333 4.93 -20.09 1.13
CA ALA A 333 5.52 -21.43 1.11
C ALA A 333 6.01 -21.82 -0.29
N ILE A 334 5.20 -21.59 -1.32
CA ILE A 334 5.55 -21.90 -2.71
C ILE A 334 6.67 -20.98 -3.20
N ALA A 335 6.59 -19.67 -2.95
CA ALA A 335 7.61 -18.71 -3.34
C ALA A 335 8.95 -18.99 -2.64
N ASN A 336 8.92 -19.34 -1.34
CA ASN A 336 10.10 -19.73 -0.57
C ASN A 336 10.79 -20.96 -1.16
N GLY A 337 10.03 -22.00 -1.48
CA GLY A 337 10.56 -23.18 -2.16
C GLY A 337 11.18 -22.85 -3.52
N ALA A 338 10.51 -22.01 -4.32
CA ALA A 338 11.00 -21.59 -5.63
C ALA A 338 12.28 -20.75 -5.57
N VAL A 339 12.38 -19.79 -4.64
CA VAL A 339 13.60 -19.00 -4.42
C VAL A 339 14.75 -19.91 -4.05
N LEU A 340 14.57 -20.75 -3.03
CA LEU A 340 15.64 -21.62 -2.54
C LEU A 340 16.07 -22.64 -3.61
N ALA A 341 15.14 -23.27 -4.30
CA ALA A 341 15.48 -24.23 -5.37
C ALA A 341 16.25 -23.57 -6.51
N LYS A 342 15.79 -22.41 -7.01
CA LYS A 342 16.48 -21.69 -8.09
C LYS A 342 17.87 -21.20 -7.66
N PHE A 343 17.97 -20.62 -6.47
CA PHE A 343 19.24 -20.14 -5.94
C PHE A 343 20.23 -21.27 -5.71
N PHE A 344 19.80 -22.37 -5.06
CA PHE A 344 20.65 -23.52 -4.80
C PHE A 344 21.08 -24.22 -6.10
N ASN A 345 20.19 -24.37 -7.08
CA ASN A 345 20.57 -24.89 -8.39
C ASN A 345 21.57 -23.97 -9.10
N TYR A 346 21.43 -22.65 -8.99
CA TYR A 346 22.36 -21.68 -9.60
C TYR A 346 23.77 -21.76 -9.01
N ILE A 347 23.91 -22.07 -7.72
CA ILE A 347 25.22 -22.31 -7.07
C ILE A 347 25.73 -23.75 -7.22
N GLY A 348 25.08 -24.58 -8.05
CA GLY A 348 25.50 -25.95 -8.35
C GLY A 348 25.04 -27.03 -7.36
N VAL A 349 24.07 -26.72 -6.49
CA VAL A 349 23.40 -27.70 -5.61
C VAL A 349 22.16 -28.20 -6.34
N ASP A 350 22.26 -29.36 -6.98
CA ASP A 350 21.13 -29.97 -7.70
C ASP A 350 20.07 -30.46 -6.70
N LEU A 351 19.02 -29.66 -6.53
CA LEU A 351 17.89 -30.00 -5.69
C LEU A 351 16.76 -30.57 -6.54
N PRO A 352 16.31 -31.82 -6.28
CA PRO A 352 15.27 -32.50 -7.05
C PRO A 352 13.86 -31.98 -6.70
N ASN A 353 13.68 -30.67 -6.67
CA ASN A 353 12.40 -30.03 -6.41
C ASN A 353 11.87 -29.42 -7.72
N GLU A 354 10.73 -29.93 -8.19
CA GLU A 354 9.94 -29.31 -9.24
C GLU A 354 9.32 -28.03 -8.67
N CYS A 355 10.03 -26.91 -8.79
CA CYS A 355 9.54 -25.63 -8.33
C CYS A 355 8.98 -24.79 -9.49
N PRO A 356 7.92 -23.99 -9.23
CA PRO A 356 7.37 -23.08 -10.22
C PRO A 356 8.44 -22.11 -10.74
N ASN A 357 8.43 -21.84 -12.04
CA ASN A 357 9.46 -21.04 -12.69
C ASN A 357 9.06 -19.57 -12.89
N SER A 358 7.81 -19.19 -12.60
CA SER A 358 7.26 -17.85 -12.79
C SER A 358 6.34 -17.44 -11.64
N VAL A 359 6.12 -16.14 -11.46
CA VAL A 359 5.15 -15.63 -10.47
C VAL A 359 3.71 -16.06 -10.82
N GLU A 360 3.36 -16.12 -12.10
CA GLU A 360 2.06 -16.59 -12.56
C GLU A 360 1.75 -18.04 -12.12
N SER A 361 2.73 -18.93 -12.27
CA SER A 361 2.59 -20.33 -11.83
C SER A 361 2.50 -20.46 -10.31
N ILE A 362 3.17 -19.59 -9.56
CA ILE A 362 3.02 -19.53 -8.09
C ILE A 362 1.61 -19.10 -7.71
N PHE A 363 1.08 -18.04 -8.33
CA PHE A 363 -0.27 -17.57 -8.06
C PHE A 363 -1.34 -18.61 -8.41
N SER A 364 -1.18 -19.34 -9.52
CA SER A 364 -2.14 -20.37 -9.92
C SER A 364 -2.15 -21.57 -8.96
N LEU A 365 -0.99 -21.97 -8.43
CA LEU A 365 -0.88 -23.04 -7.44
C LEU A 365 -1.36 -22.62 -6.04
N ALA A 366 -1.15 -21.35 -5.69
CA ALA A 366 -1.62 -20.79 -4.44
C ALA A 366 -3.12 -20.48 -4.45
N ALA A 367 -3.74 -20.40 -5.63
CA ALA A 367 -5.13 -20.02 -5.82
C ALA A 367 -6.08 -20.89 -4.98
N GLY A 368 -6.79 -20.25 -4.06
CA GLY A 368 -7.89 -20.81 -3.28
C GLY A 368 -9.09 -19.87 -3.32
N ALA A 369 -10.20 -20.25 -2.67
CA ALA A 369 -11.42 -19.45 -2.59
C ALA A 369 -11.19 -18.06 -1.94
N ASP A 370 -10.13 -17.91 -1.13
CA ASP A 370 -9.80 -16.70 -0.37
C ASP A 370 -8.69 -15.84 -1.03
N LEU A 371 -8.50 -15.91 -2.35
CA LEU A 371 -7.50 -15.06 -3.02
C LEU A 371 -7.95 -13.60 -2.96
N SER A 372 -7.24 -12.80 -2.16
CA SER A 372 -7.50 -11.37 -2.04
C SER A 372 -7.45 -10.68 -3.41
N PRO A 373 -8.35 -9.72 -3.68
CA PRO A 373 -8.37 -8.95 -4.93
C PRO A 373 -7.01 -8.37 -5.32
N TYR A 374 -6.21 -7.98 -4.31
CA TYR A 374 -4.88 -7.40 -4.46
C TYR A 374 -3.87 -8.36 -5.11
N TYR A 375 -3.94 -9.65 -4.81
CA TYR A 375 -3.04 -10.64 -5.43
C TYR A 375 -3.34 -10.83 -6.91
N LYS A 376 -4.63 -10.87 -7.26
CA LYS A 376 -5.05 -10.99 -8.65
C LYS A 376 -4.57 -9.79 -9.46
N ILE A 377 -4.76 -8.57 -8.97
CA ILE A 377 -4.34 -7.38 -9.71
C ILE A 377 -2.82 -7.25 -9.81
N THR A 378 -2.06 -7.60 -8.75
CA THR A 378 -0.59 -7.64 -8.82
C THR A 378 -0.11 -8.63 -9.88
N ASN A 379 -0.71 -9.82 -9.97
CA ASN A 379 -0.36 -10.78 -11.03
C ASN A 379 -0.65 -10.25 -12.44
N LEU A 380 -1.80 -9.59 -12.64
CA LEU A 380 -2.16 -9.01 -13.94
C LEU A 380 -1.19 -7.89 -14.35
N LEU A 381 -0.81 -7.03 -13.40
CA LEU A 381 0.12 -5.92 -13.62
C LEU A 381 1.53 -6.42 -13.94
N LEU A 382 2.01 -7.43 -13.20
CA LEU A 382 3.33 -8.05 -13.44
C LEU A 382 3.48 -8.63 -14.85
N ASN A 383 2.41 -9.21 -15.38
CA ASN A 383 2.38 -9.81 -16.71
C ASN A 383 1.93 -8.82 -17.78
N GLU A 384 1.86 -7.52 -17.45
CA GLU A 384 1.46 -6.45 -18.37
C GLU A 384 0.12 -6.71 -19.08
N GLN A 385 -0.79 -7.41 -18.40
CA GLN A 385 -2.12 -7.74 -18.94
C GLN A 385 -3.08 -6.57 -18.78
N TRP A 386 -2.70 -5.39 -19.31
CA TRP A 386 -3.36 -4.09 -19.11
C TRP A 386 -4.86 -4.11 -19.42
N ARG A 387 -5.30 -4.89 -20.42
CA ARG A 387 -6.73 -5.04 -20.73
C ARG A 387 -7.49 -5.76 -19.61
N GLN A 388 -6.92 -6.84 -19.07
CA GLN A 388 -7.52 -7.58 -17.97
C GLN A 388 -7.49 -6.78 -16.66
N VAL A 389 -6.47 -5.93 -16.47
CA VAL A 389 -6.40 -4.95 -15.37
C VAL A 389 -7.60 -4.00 -15.43
N LEU A 390 -7.89 -3.43 -16.61
CA LEU A 390 -9.06 -2.56 -16.81
C LEU A 390 -10.38 -3.29 -16.58
N GLU A 391 -10.54 -4.49 -17.12
CA GLU A 391 -11.76 -5.30 -16.94
C GLU A 391 -11.99 -5.64 -15.46
N TRP A 392 -10.92 -6.00 -14.74
CA TRP A 392 -10.96 -6.25 -13.30
C TRP A 392 -11.36 -5.00 -12.52
N ALA A 393 -10.81 -3.83 -12.88
CA ALA A 393 -11.12 -2.56 -12.22
C ALA A 393 -12.58 -2.14 -12.48
N SER A 394 -13.06 -2.28 -13.71
CA SER A 394 -14.44 -1.95 -14.10
C SER A 394 -15.48 -2.86 -13.44
N GLY A 395 -15.17 -4.15 -13.28
CA GLY A 395 -16.06 -5.13 -12.66
C GLY A 395 -16.39 -4.90 -11.18
N ARG A 396 -15.67 -4.00 -10.49
CA ARG A 396 -15.80 -3.70 -9.06
C ARG A 396 -16.60 -2.42 -8.77
N LYS A 397 -17.67 -2.22 -9.52
CA LYS A 397 -18.51 -1.02 -9.43
C LYS A 397 -19.08 -0.83 -8.02
N GLY A 398 -19.01 0.41 -7.52
CA GLY A 398 -19.60 0.79 -6.23
C GLY A 398 -18.76 0.44 -5.00
N GLU A 399 -17.60 -0.20 -5.17
CA GLU A 399 -16.60 -0.33 -4.10
C GLU A 399 -15.90 1.03 -3.93
N GLU A 400 -16.40 1.88 -3.02
CA GLU A 400 -15.73 3.15 -2.65
C GLU A 400 -14.31 2.89 -2.13
N GLU A 401 -14.09 1.72 -1.53
CA GLU A 401 -12.82 1.28 -0.95
C GLU A 401 -11.66 1.22 -1.94
N THR A 402 -11.95 0.99 -3.22
CA THR A 402 -10.94 0.79 -4.27
C THR A 402 -10.96 1.88 -5.33
N ILE A 403 -11.78 2.93 -5.17
CA ILE A 403 -12.05 3.87 -6.26
C ILE A 403 -10.81 4.63 -6.75
N ARG A 404 -9.92 5.04 -5.83
CA ARG A 404 -8.66 5.71 -6.16
C ARG A 404 -7.69 4.76 -6.88
N LEU A 405 -7.50 3.54 -6.37
CA LEU A 405 -6.72 2.49 -7.02
C LEU A 405 -7.24 2.24 -8.45
N ARG A 406 -8.56 2.07 -8.61
CA ARG A 406 -9.19 1.85 -9.92
C ARG A 406 -8.94 3.02 -10.87
N ALA A 407 -9.06 4.26 -10.40
CA ALA A 407 -8.77 5.44 -11.20
C ALA A 407 -7.30 5.50 -11.64
N ALA A 408 -6.35 5.17 -10.75
CA ALA A 408 -4.93 5.12 -11.11
C ALA A 408 -4.68 4.06 -12.19
N LEU A 409 -5.22 2.87 -12.01
CA LEU A 409 -5.10 1.79 -12.99
C LEU A 409 -5.72 2.19 -14.34
N ALA A 410 -6.85 2.90 -14.33
CA ALA A 410 -7.48 3.40 -15.55
C ALA A 410 -6.55 4.37 -16.32
N ILE A 411 -5.94 5.34 -15.64
CA ILE A 411 -4.99 6.28 -16.24
C ILE A 411 -3.71 5.58 -16.71
N ILE A 412 -3.13 4.69 -15.89
CA ILE A 412 -1.94 3.92 -16.28
C ILE A 412 -2.22 3.08 -17.52
N CYS A 413 -3.35 2.36 -17.55
CA CYS A 413 -3.74 1.57 -18.71
C CYS A 413 -4.08 2.42 -19.93
N TYR A 414 -4.66 3.61 -19.75
CA TYR A 414 -4.91 4.55 -20.85
C TYR A 414 -3.60 4.92 -21.56
N VAL A 415 -2.58 5.31 -20.78
CA VAL A 415 -1.25 5.64 -21.31
C VAL A 415 -0.59 4.42 -21.95
N LYS A 416 -0.57 3.26 -21.27
CA LYS A 416 0.10 2.05 -21.75
C LYS A 416 -0.56 1.39 -22.96
N LEU A 417 -1.87 1.54 -23.14
CA LEU A 417 -2.61 0.98 -24.27
C LEU A 417 -2.74 1.94 -25.45
N ASP A 418 -2.35 3.22 -25.29
CA ASP A 418 -2.56 4.28 -26.27
C ASP A 418 -4.01 4.32 -26.81
N LYS A 419 -4.97 4.16 -25.88
CA LYS A 419 -6.39 4.03 -26.21
C LYS A 419 -7.17 5.25 -25.79
N ASN A 420 -7.51 6.05 -26.78
CA ASN A 420 -8.55 7.06 -26.63
C ASN A 420 -9.93 6.38 -26.52
N ASP A 421 -10.72 6.77 -25.52
CA ASP A 421 -12.14 6.43 -25.36
C ASP A 421 -12.47 4.96 -25.09
N ASP A 422 -11.70 4.31 -24.20
CA ASP A 422 -12.06 2.96 -23.71
C ASP A 422 -13.28 3.04 -22.75
N PRO A 423 -14.39 2.32 -23.00
CA PRO A 423 -15.58 2.40 -22.16
C PRO A 423 -15.36 2.01 -20.69
N CYS A 424 -14.44 1.09 -20.41
CA CYS A 424 -14.11 0.71 -19.04
C CYS A 424 -13.38 1.86 -18.33
N CYS A 425 -12.43 2.50 -19.02
CA CYS A 425 -11.74 3.67 -18.50
C CYS A 425 -12.73 4.81 -18.21
N SER A 426 -13.57 5.15 -19.19
CA SER A 426 -14.59 6.20 -19.06
C SER A 426 -15.54 5.94 -17.89
N GLN A 427 -15.98 4.69 -17.69
CA GLN A 427 -16.82 4.33 -16.55
C GLN A 427 -16.11 4.57 -15.21
N ILE A 428 -14.87 4.06 -15.06
CA ILE A 428 -14.11 4.18 -13.81
C ILE A 428 -13.84 5.65 -13.47
N LEU A 429 -13.43 6.44 -14.46
CA LEU A 429 -13.12 7.86 -14.27
C LEU A 429 -14.37 8.67 -13.95
N MET A 430 -15.52 8.37 -14.57
CA MET A 430 -16.79 9.01 -14.20
C MET A 430 -17.18 8.70 -12.75
N GLU A 431 -17.00 7.44 -12.28
CA GLU A 431 -17.24 7.10 -10.87
C GLU A 431 -16.30 7.88 -9.94
N TYR A 432 -15.03 8.01 -10.30
CA TYR A 432 -14.05 8.76 -9.50
C TYR A 432 -14.33 10.26 -9.49
N ILE A 433 -14.76 10.85 -10.61
CA ILE A 433 -15.16 12.26 -10.66
C ILE A 433 -16.38 12.51 -9.78
N GLU A 434 -17.38 11.63 -9.78
CA GLU A 434 -18.52 11.74 -8.85
C GLU A 434 -18.07 11.65 -7.39
N TYR A 435 -17.09 10.81 -7.08
CA TYR A 435 -16.48 10.77 -5.75
C TYR A 435 -15.78 12.09 -5.39
N LEU A 436 -15.01 12.68 -6.29
CA LEU A 436 -14.35 13.98 -6.08
C LEU A 436 -15.38 15.12 -5.91
N ARG A 437 -16.47 15.11 -6.69
CA ARG A 437 -17.59 16.06 -6.57
C ARG A 437 -18.23 16.02 -5.19
N LYS A 438 -18.55 14.82 -4.69
CA LYS A 438 -19.14 14.62 -3.35
C LYS A 438 -18.23 15.17 -2.24
N ARG A 439 -16.91 15.13 -2.43
CA ARG A 439 -15.91 15.65 -1.48
C ARG A 439 -15.52 17.10 -1.74
N SER A 440 -16.15 17.78 -2.71
CA SER A 440 -15.85 19.15 -3.11
C SER A 440 -14.40 19.39 -3.56
N LEU A 441 -13.69 18.35 -4.04
CA LEU A 441 -12.34 18.43 -4.58
C LEU A 441 -12.36 18.85 -6.06
N PHE A 442 -13.02 19.96 -6.35
CA PHE A 442 -13.37 20.38 -7.70
C PHE A 442 -12.13 20.62 -8.59
N ARG A 443 -11.06 21.16 -8.01
CA ARG A 443 -9.81 21.48 -8.72
C ARG A 443 -9.20 20.28 -9.43
N LEU A 444 -9.39 19.07 -8.92
CA LEU A 444 -8.76 17.85 -9.47
C LEU A 444 -9.55 17.28 -10.67
N ILE A 445 -10.83 17.63 -10.81
CA ILE A 445 -11.76 17.04 -11.78
C ILE A 445 -11.32 17.25 -13.24
N PRO A 446 -10.88 18.46 -13.67
CA PRO A 446 -10.54 18.67 -15.07
C PRO A 446 -9.44 17.75 -15.59
N PHE A 447 -8.45 17.40 -14.76
CA PHE A 447 -7.44 16.41 -15.12
C PHE A 447 -8.06 15.05 -15.47
N PHE A 448 -8.93 14.50 -14.63
CA PHE A 448 -9.56 13.21 -14.92
C PHE A 448 -10.53 13.28 -16.11
N ALA A 449 -11.18 14.42 -16.30
CA ALA A 449 -12.08 14.64 -17.43
C ALA A 449 -11.37 14.66 -18.79
N SER A 450 -10.07 15.01 -18.85
CA SER A 450 -9.32 15.05 -20.12
C SER A 450 -9.12 13.68 -20.77
N PHE A 451 -9.31 12.60 -20.02
CA PHE A 451 -9.20 11.22 -20.50
C PHE A 451 -10.54 10.64 -21.00
N LEU A 452 -11.63 11.39 -20.85
CA LEU A 452 -12.95 11.02 -21.37
C LEU A 452 -13.13 11.48 -22.82
N SER A 453 -14.13 10.92 -23.51
CA SER A 453 -14.56 11.49 -24.79
C SER A 453 -15.03 12.94 -24.63
N THR A 454 -14.85 13.74 -25.68
CA THR A 454 -15.19 15.18 -25.68
C THR A 454 -16.61 15.46 -25.19
N GLU A 455 -17.58 14.62 -25.57
CA GLU A 455 -18.98 14.74 -25.16
C GLU A 455 -19.17 14.50 -23.66
N LEU A 456 -18.55 13.43 -23.14
CA LEU A 456 -18.63 13.07 -21.72
C LEU A 456 -17.89 14.08 -20.85
N ALA A 457 -16.69 14.49 -21.27
CA ALA A 457 -15.90 15.52 -20.60
C ALA A 457 -16.69 16.84 -20.50
N ALA A 458 -17.26 17.32 -21.62
CA ALA A 458 -18.04 18.55 -21.63
C ALA A 458 -19.26 18.49 -20.70
N LYS A 459 -19.99 17.36 -20.71
CA LYS A 459 -21.12 17.14 -19.80
C LYS A 459 -20.67 17.15 -18.34
N CYS A 460 -19.63 16.40 -18.02
CA CYS A 460 -19.11 16.25 -16.67
C CYS A 460 -18.60 17.57 -16.08
N LEU A 461 -17.82 18.33 -16.85
CA LEU A 461 -17.33 19.65 -16.44
C LEU A 461 -18.50 20.62 -16.21
N LYS A 462 -19.49 20.63 -17.11
CA LYS A 462 -20.69 21.49 -16.96
C LYS A 462 -21.50 21.14 -15.72
N ASP A 463 -21.71 19.85 -15.46
CA ASP A 463 -22.44 19.37 -14.28
C ASP A 463 -21.71 19.78 -13.00
N THR A 464 -20.38 19.64 -12.98
CA THR A 464 -19.53 20.09 -11.86
C THR A 464 -19.62 21.60 -11.65
N MET A 465 -19.53 22.40 -12.71
CA MET A 465 -19.64 23.88 -12.64
C MET A 465 -20.97 24.35 -12.07
N ASN A 466 -22.06 23.59 -12.25
CA ASN A 466 -23.36 23.94 -11.69
C ASN A 466 -23.46 23.75 -10.16
N GLU A 467 -22.58 22.93 -9.58
CA GLU A 467 -22.56 22.65 -8.13
C GLU A 467 -21.72 23.66 -7.34
N MET A 468 -20.71 24.28 -7.96
CA MET A 468 -19.77 25.16 -7.28
C MET A 468 -20.38 26.49 -6.83
N ARG A 469 -20.22 26.81 -5.54
CA ARG A 469 -20.73 28.05 -4.93
C ARG A 469 -19.63 29.04 -4.57
N SER A 470 -18.44 28.57 -4.19
CA SER A 470 -17.31 29.42 -3.80
C SER A 470 -16.69 30.12 -5.03
N ALA A 471 -16.30 31.38 -4.88
CA ALA A 471 -15.59 32.10 -5.94
C ALA A 471 -14.15 31.57 -6.14
N ASP A 472 -13.53 31.10 -5.05
CA ASP A 472 -12.18 30.53 -5.09
C ASP A 472 -12.17 29.20 -5.87
N ASP A 473 -13.11 28.30 -5.57
CA ASP A 473 -13.26 27.02 -6.28
C ASP A 473 -13.47 27.23 -7.78
N ARG A 474 -14.29 28.22 -8.16
CA ARG A 474 -14.54 28.58 -9.56
C ARG A 474 -13.27 29.03 -10.27
N ALA A 475 -12.49 29.90 -9.64
CA ALA A 475 -11.22 30.38 -10.20
C ALA A 475 -10.19 29.25 -10.33
N GLN A 476 -10.07 28.40 -9.31
CA GLN A 476 -9.15 27.26 -9.34
C GLN A 476 -9.56 26.22 -10.39
N PHE A 477 -10.85 25.94 -10.53
CA PHE A 477 -11.38 25.01 -11.51
C PHE A 477 -11.15 25.48 -12.96
N LEU A 478 -11.34 26.76 -13.26
CA LEU A 478 -11.07 27.28 -14.60
C LEU A 478 -9.58 27.20 -14.95
N ARG A 479 -8.69 27.49 -13.99
CA ARG A 479 -7.24 27.32 -14.18
C ARG A 479 -6.89 25.86 -14.45
N ALA A 480 -7.38 24.94 -13.62
CA ALA A 480 -7.16 23.51 -13.80
C ALA A 480 -7.76 23.00 -15.14
N SER A 481 -8.86 23.58 -15.60
CA SER A 481 -9.46 23.25 -16.90
C SER A 481 -8.57 23.69 -18.07
N GLU A 482 -7.99 24.88 -17.97
CA GLU A 482 -7.02 25.38 -18.96
C GLU A 482 -5.75 24.51 -18.97
N ASP A 483 -5.23 24.13 -17.80
CA ASP A 483 -4.10 23.21 -17.67
C ASP A 483 -4.39 21.83 -18.30
N ALA A 484 -5.64 21.37 -18.20
CA ALA A 484 -6.14 20.14 -18.84
C ALA A 484 -6.53 20.32 -20.32
N SER A 485 -6.13 21.43 -20.95
CA SER A 485 -6.37 21.77 -22.36
C SER A 485 -7.84 21.97 -22.75
N PHE A 486 -8.71 22.24 -21.79
CA PHE A 486 -10.08 22.67 -22.07
C PHE A 486 -10.16 24.18 -22.26
N ASN A 487 -11.01 24.61 -23.21
CA ASN A 487 -11.25 26.03 -23.43
C ASN A 487 -12.19 26.59 -22.35
N LYS A 488 -11.63 27.31 -21.37
CA LYS A 488 -12.36 27.96 -20.27
C LYS A 488 -13.47 28.90 -20.76
N ASN A 489 -13.31 29.54 -21.91
CA ASN A 489 -14.30 30.48 -22.46
C ASN A 489 -15.49 29.75 -23.07
N VAL A 490 -15.25 28.62 -23.75
CA VAL A 490 -16.34 27.75 -24.24
C VAL A 490 -17.14 27.17 -23.08
N LEU A 491 -16.47 26.72 -22.01
CA LEU A 491 -17.13 26.18 -20.81
C LEU A 491 -17.98 27.26 -20.10
N SER A 492 -17.39 28.43 -19.85
CA SER A 492 -18.05 29.54 -19.15
C SER A 492 -19.27 30.05 -19.94
N ARG A 493 -19.15 30.19 -21.27
CA ARG A 493 -20.27 30.51 -22.16
C ARG A 493 -21.36 29.44 -22.13
N GLY A 494 -20.99 28.16 -22.19
CA GLY A 494 -21.94 27.05 -22.17
C GLY A 494 -22.76 26.96 -20.88
N VAL A 495 -22.17 27.30 -19.74
CA VAL A 495 -22.89 27.40 -18.46
C VAL A 495 -23.78 28.65 -18.42
N ALA A 496 -23.27 29.80 -18.82
CA ALA A 496 -24.03 31.05 -18.82
C ALA A 496 -25.22 31.01 -19.78
N GLN A 497 -25.06 30.41 -20.97
CA GLN A 497 -26.14 30.23 -21.93
C GLN A 497 -27.25 29.33 -21.38
N SER A 498 -26.90 28.29 -20.61
CA SER A 498 -27.91 27.45 -19.97
C SER A 498 -28.76 28.19 -18.93
N ALA A 499 -28.25 29.31 -18.39
CA ALA A 499 -29.05 30.20 -17.54
C ALA A 499 -30.14 30.92 -18.34
N VAL A 500 -29.83 31.39 -19.56
CA VAL A 500 -30.80 32.04 -20.44
C VAL A 500 -31.88 31.05 -20.89
N ASP A 501 -31.48 29.85 -21.27
CA ASP A 501 -32.41 28.81 -21.73
C ASP A 501 -33.37 28.39 -20.61
N GLY A 502 -32.86 28.21 -19.38
CA GLY A 502 -33.72 27.90 -18.23
C GLY A 502 -34.67 29.03 -17.82
N ILE A 503 -34.30 30.29 -18.04
CA ILE A 503 -35.21 31.44 -17.87
C ILE A 503 -36.27 31.47 -18.98
N ASN A 504 -35.92 31.09 -20.21
CA ASN A 504 -36.87 30.95 -21.30
C ASN A 504 -37.94 29.90 -20.99
N ASN A 505 -37.54 28.81 -20.33
CA ASN A 505 -38.45 27.73 -19.97
C ASN A 505 -39.11 27.90 -18.59
N SER A 506 -38.79 28.96 -17.83
CA SER A 506 -39.24 29.18 -16.44
C SER A 506 -38.86 28.07 -15.45
N GLU A 507 -37.74 27.39 -15.71
CA GLU A 507 -37.29 26.20 -14.96
C GLU A 507 -36.32 26.53 -13.82
N ILE A 508 -35.85 27.78 -13.71
CA ILE A 508 -34.71 28.14 -12.84
C ILE A 508 -35.01 29.38 -11.97
N GLN A 509 -34.54 29.36 -10.71
CA GLN A 509 -34.64 30.50 -9.79
C GLN A 509 -33.64 31.63 -10.12
N ALA A 510 -33.98 32.87 -9.76
CA ALA A 510 -33.15 34.05 -10.05
C ALA A 510 -31.72 33.96 -9.47
N THR A 511 -31.56 33.35 -8.30
CA THR A 511 -30.28 33.16 -7.63
C THR A 511 -29.36 32.21 -8.41
N GLU A 512 -29.92 31.11 -8.93
CA GLU A 512 -29.18 30.13 -9.72
C GLU A 512 -28.76 30.69 -11.09
N VAL A 513 -29.59 31.53 -11.69
CA VAL A 513 -29.26 32.27 -12.92
C VAL A 513 -28.05 33.19 -12.71
N VAL A 514 -28.06 33.95 -11.61
CA VAL A 514 -26.96 34.86 -11.27
C VAL A 514 -25.68 34.06 -11.00
N ASP A 515 -25.79 32.90 -10.35
CA ASP A 515 -24.63 32.04 -10.09
C ASP A 515 -24.01 31.48 -11.37
N LYS A 516 -24.83 31.15 -12.38
CA LYS A 516 -24.37 30.71 -13.71
C LYS A 516 -23.78 31.86 -14.52
N TRP A 517 -24.35 33.06 -14.44
CA TRP A 517 -23.82 34.27 -15.09
C TRP A 517 -22.42 34.65 -14.58
N LYS A 518 -22.17 34.51 -13.27
CA LYS A 518 -20.87 34.83 -12.65
C LYS A 518 -19.68 34.11 -13.30
N TRP A 519 -19.87 32.99 -13.98
CA TRP A 519 -18.79 32.29 -14.70
C TRP A 519 -18.14 33.15 -15.79
N LEU A 520 -18.86 34.10 -16.39
CA LEU A 520 -18.32 35.03 -17.39
C LEU A 520 -17.49 36.18 -16.78
N LEU A 521 -17.36 36.24 -15.46
CA LEU A 521 -16.60 37.30 -14.78
C LEU A 521 -15.15 36.89 -14.48
N TYR A 522 -14.76 35.67 -14.83
CA TYR A 522 -13.42 35.15 -14.52
C TYR A 522 -12.42 35.29 -15.67
N ASP A 523 -12.85 35.72 -16.85
CA ASP A 523 -11.97 36.03 -17.99
C ASP A 523 -12.41 37.34 -18.66
N GLU A 524 -11.43 38.22 -18.92
CA GLU A 524 -11.63 39.51 -19.58
C GLU A 524 -12.23 39.34 -20.97
N GLU A 525 -11.89 38.26 -21.69
CA GLU A 525 -12.44 37.96 -23.02
C GLU A 525 -13.96 37.72 -23.01
N THR A 526 -14.54 37.41 -21.85
CA THR A 526 -15.98 37.15 -21.70
C THR A 526 -16.75 38.31 -21.08
N PHE A 527 -16.11 39.44 -20.77
CA PHE A 527 -16.75 40.58 -20.09
C PHE A 527 -17.83 41.26 -20.92
N ASP A 528 -17.61 41.44 -22.22
CA ASP A 528 -18.62 42.04 -23.10
C ASP A 528 -19.89 41.18 -23.12
N GLU A 529 -19.74 39.86 -23.19
CA GLU A 529 -20.84 38.91 -23.12
C GLU A 529 -21.50 38.92 -21.74
N ALA A 530 -20.72 39.03 -20.66
CA ALA A 530 -21.23 39.16 -19.30
C ALA A 530 -22.12 40.42 -19.17
N LEU A 531 -21.73 41.55 -19.75
CA LEU A 531 -22.51 42.79 -19.74
C LEU A 531 -23.81 42.66 -20.55
N VAL A 532 -23.75 42.04 -21.73
CA VAL A 532 -24.93 41.79 -22.58
C VAL A 532 -25.93 40.87 -21.86
N LEU A 533 -25.44 39.78 -21.26
CA LEU A 533 -26.26 38.87 -20.48
C LEU A 533 -26.83 39.54 -19.24
N ALA A 534 -26.04 40.30 -18.48
CA ALA A 534 -26.53 41.04 -17.32
C ALA A 534 -27.68 41.99 -17.68
N ASN A 535 -27.56 42.75 -18.77
CA ASN A 535 -28.63 43.64 -19.25
C ASN A 535 -29.88 42.85 -19.64
N THR A 536 -29.72 41.70 -20.29
CA THR A 536 -30.82 40.79 -20.65
C THR A 536 -31.53 40.24 -19.40
N LEU A 537 -30.75 39.81 -18.40
CA LEU A 537 -31.27 39.34 -17.11
C LEU A 537 -32.02 40.45 -16.37
N ILE A 538 -31.44 41.64 -16.25
CA ILE A 538 -32.03 42.80 -15.58
C ILE A 538 -33.36 43.17 -16.24
N ARG A 539 -33.41 43.31 -17.57
CA ARG A 539 -34.64 43.61 -18.29
C ARG A 539 -35.72 42.57 -18.01
N ARG A 540 -35.36 41.30 -17.89
CA ARG A 540 -36.32 40.22 -17.69
C ARG A 540 -36.83 40.09 -16.26
N PHE A 541 -35.99 40.42 -15.27
CA PHE A 541 -36.42 40.48 -13.86
C PHE A 541 -37.19 41.77 -13.54
N LEU A 542 -36.94 42.87 -14.25
CA LEU A 542 -37.64 44.15 -14.07
C LEU A 542 -38.94 44.28 -14.90
N CYS A 543 -39.10 43.53 -15.99
CA CYS A 543 -40.30 43.54 -16.85
C CYS A 543 -41.27 42.37 -16.57
N LYS A 544 -41.06 41.61 -15.49
CA LYS A 544 -42.13 40.84 -14.83
C LYS A 544 -42.84 41.75 -13.85
#